data_AF-A0A4R1L1N9-F1
#
_entry.id   AF-A0A4R1L1N9-F1
#
_cell.length_a   1.000
_cell.length_b   1.000
_cell.length_c   1.000
_cell.angle_alpha   90.00
_cell.angle_beta   90.00
_cell.angle_gamma   90.00
#
_symmetry.space_group_name_H-M   'P 1'
#
loop_
_entity.id
_entity.type
_entity.pdbx_description
1 polymer ?
#
loop_
_entity_poly.entity_id
_entity_poly.type
_entity_poly.pdbx_seq_one_letter_code
_entity_poly.pdbx_strand_id
1 'polypeptide(L)' 'MASIIPNEMNPSLLHFHVCIHCASRYRREEVEGRVHTTGLFLCPKCEKEGPLNIEIHDVEDDKPGPLCAE' A
#
# COMPACT_ATOMS: atom_id res chain seq x y z
N MET A 1 2.40 -26.33 27.39
CA MET A 1 1.72 -26.73 26.15
C MET A 1 1.51 -25.46 25.35
N ALA A 2 2.23 -25.27 24.24
CA ALA A 2 2.08 -24.08 23.41
C ALA A 2 0.87 -24.28 22.49
N SER A 3 -0.16 -23.46 22.66
CA SER A 3 -1.32 -23.44 21.78
C SER A 3 -0.89 -22.87 20.43
N ILE A 4 -0.94 -23.69 19.38
CA ILE A 4 -0.77 -23.24 18.00
C ILE A 4 -2.07 -22.54 17.63
N ILE A 5 -2.09 -21.21 17.69
CA ILE A 5 -3.24 -20.42 17.24
C ILE A 5 -3.35 -20.63 15.72
N PRO A 6 -4.51 -21.05 15.17
CA PRO A 6 -4.68 -21.11 13.73
C PRO A 6 -4.45 -19.72 13.17
N ASN A 7 -3.62 -19.62 12.13
CA ASN A 7 -3.44 -18.39 11.36
C ASN A 7 -4.78 -18.11 10.67
N GLU A 8 -5.71 -17.47 11.38
CA GLU A 8 -6.90 -16.85 10.78
C GLU A 8 -6.41 -16.09 9.55
N MET A 9 -7.03 -16.34 8.39
CA MET A 9 -6.70 -15.66 7.15
C MET A 9 -6.78 -14.16 7.42
N ASN A 10 -5.63 -13.55 7.68
CA ASN A 10 -5.52 -12.12 7.86
C ASN A 10 -6.16 -11.47 6.64
N PRO A 11 -7.07 -10.48 6.82
CA PRO A 11 -7.60 -9.71 5.71
C PRO A 11 -6.41 -9.23 4.87
N SER A 12 -6.45 -9.49 3.56
CA SER A 12 -5.27 -9.42 2.70
C SER A 12 -4.62 -8.03 2.82
N LEU A 13 -3.48 -7.91 3.49
CA LEU A 13 -2.84 -6.60 3.67
C LEU A 13 -2.39 -6.05 2.31
N LEU A 14 -2.85 -4.85 1.96
CA LEU A 14 -2.45 -4.15 0.74
C LEU A 14 -1.31 -3.19 1.05
N HIS A 15 -0.28 -3.24 0.22
CA HIS A 15 0.87 -2.34 0.31
C HIS A 15 0.74 -1.25 -0.74
N PHE A 16 0.86 0.00 -0.31
CA PHE A 16 0.86 1.16 -1.20
C PHE A 16 2.16 1.93 -1.07
N HIS A 17 2.74 2.33 -2.20
CA HIS A 17 3.76 3.35 -2.21
C HIS A 17 3.14 4.74 -2.22
N VAL A 18 3.64 5.66 -1.38
CA VAL A 18 3.17 7.03 -1.27
C VAL A 18 4.25 8.03 -1.66
N CYS A 19 3.98 8.84 -2.68
CA CYS A 19 4.87 9.90 -3.09
C CYS A 19 4.88 11.06 -2.08
N ILE A 20 6.03 11.41 -1.52
CA ILE A 20 6.18 12.52 -0.57
C ILE A 20 5.90 13.91 -1.16
N HIS A 21 5.96 14.06 -2.49
CA HIS A 21 5.81 15.35 -3.15
C HIS A 21 4.36 15.68 -3.51
N CYS A 22 3.55 14.68 -3.85
CA CYS A 22 2.18 14.88 -4.32
C CYS A 22 1.15 14.01 -3.59
N ALA A 23 1.58 13.30 -2.52
CA ALA A 23 0.77 12.42 -1.67
C ALA A 23 -0.01 11.32 -2.43
N SER A 24 0.39 11.03 -3.68
CA SER A 24 -0.31 10.05 -4.50
C SER A 24 0.12 8.64 -4.14
N ARG A 25 -0.86 7.73 -4.08
CA ARG A 25 -0.72 6.34 -3.65
C ARG A 25 -0.74 5.41 -4.85
N TYR A 26 0.14 4.41 -4.86
CA TYR A 26 0.29 3.42 -5.93
C TYR A 26 0.40 2.03 -5.33
N ARG A 27 -0.31 1.03 -5.84
CA ARG A 27 -0.19 -0.33 -5.27
C ARG A 27 1.20 -0.87 -5.52
N ARG A 28 1.78 -1.51 -4.51
CA ARG A 28 3.15 -2.04 -4.56
C ARG A 28 3.32 -3.10 -5.64
N GLU A 29 2.27 -3.84 -5.95
CA GLU A 29 2.26 -4.86 -7.02
C GLU A 29 2.45 -4.26 -8.42
N GLU A 30 2.25 -2.94 -8.59
CA GLU A 30 2.51 -2.22 -9.85
C GLU A 30 3.95 -1.68 -9.93
N VAL A 31 4.74 -1.83 -8.86
CA VAL A 31 6.10 -1.26 -8.75
C VAL A 31 7.13 -2.41 -8.81
N GLU A 32 7.36 -2.95 -10.00
CA GLU A 32 8.36 -4.02 -10.21
C GLU A 32 9.81 -3.50 -10.27
N GLY A 33 10.75 -4.34 -9.83
CA GLY A 33 12.18 -4.21 -10.16
C GLY A 33 13.00 -3.22 -9.33
N ARG A 34 13.84 -2.42 -10.02
CA ARG A 34 14.99 -1.63 -9.52
C ARG A 34 14.67 -0.71 -8.33
N VAL A 35 13.41 -0.36 -8.13
CA VAL A 35 12.91 0.46 -7.03
C VAL A 35 13.09 -0.23 -5.67
N HIS A 36 12.89 -1.55 -5.59
CA HIS A 36 13.09 -2.30 -4.35
C HIS A 36 14.58 -2.40 -3.96
N THR A 37 15.50 -2.34 -4.93
CA THR A 37 16.94 -2.44 -4.66
C THR A 37 17.59 -1.09 -4.36
N THR A 38 17.10 0.00 -4.96
CA THR A 38 17.61 1.37 -4.70
C THR A 38 16.89 2.06 -3.56
N GLY A 39 15.67 1.64 -3.22
CA GLY A 39 14.80 2.34 -2.28
C GLY A 39 14.27 3.67 -2.83
N LEU A 40 14.40 3.91 -4.15
CA LEU A 40 13.99 5.14 -4.82
C LEU A 40 12.86 4.84 -5.82
N PHE A 41 11.81 5.66 -5.77
CA PHE A 41 10.63 5.58 -6.62
C PHE A 41 10.44 6.88 -7.40
N LEU A 42 10.32 6.77 -8.73
CA LEU A 42 9.92 7.87 -9.61
C LEU A 42 8.39 7.93 -9.65
N CYS A 43 7.82 9.02 -9.14
CA CYS A 43 6.37 9.17 -9.13
C CYS A 43 5.80 9.41 -10.53
N PRO A 44 4.87 8.58 -11.03
CA PRO A 44 4.32 8.76 -12.39
C PRO A 44 3.39 9.97 -12.52
N LYS A 45 2.92 10.57 -11.40
CA LYS A 45 2.07 11.76 -11.44
C LYS A 45 2.86 13.07 -11.42
N CYS A 46 3.93 13.15 -10.66
CA CYS A 46 4.70 14.40 -10.51
C CYS A 46 6.14 14.30 -11.02
N GLU A 47 6.54 13.14 -11.53
CA GLU A 47 7.84 12.86 -12.16
C GLU A 47 9.05 13.19 -11.28
N LYS A 48 8.84 13.21 -9.95
CA LYS A 48 9.89 13.40 -8.96
C LYS A 48 10.30 12.08 -8.37
N GLU A 49 11.60 11.88 -8.22
CA GLU A 49 12.17 10.76 -7.50
C GLU A 49 12.12 11.03 -6.00
N GLY A 50 11.74 10.02 -5.23
CA GLY A 50 11.71 10.08 -3.78
C GLY A 50 11.92 8.70 -3.15
N PRO A 51 12.05 8.64 -1.82
CA PRO A 51 12.18 7.37 -1.11
C PRO A 51 10.93 6.51 -1.30
N LEU A 52 11.13 5.20 -1.36
CA LEU A 52 10.06 4.19 -1.42
C LEU A 52 9.33 4.10 -0.07
N ASN A 53 8.43 5.04 0.19
CA ASN A 53 7.60 5.07 1.39
C ASN A 53 6.41 4.11 1.23
N ILE A 54 6.21 3.16 2.16
CA ILE A 54 5.14 2.15 2.06
C ILE A 54 4.10 2.36 3.17
N GLU A 55 2.83 2.49 2.79
CA GLU A 55 1.66 2.39 3.68
C GLU A 55 1.06 0.98 3.56
N ILE A 56 0.58 0.44 4.68
CA ILE A 56 -0.10 -0.87 4.73
C ILE A 56 -1.54 -0.62 5.15
N HIS A 57 -2.48 -1.14 4.37
CA HIS A 57 -3.92 -1.01 4.62
C HIS A 57 -4.59 -2.37 4.60
N ASP A 58 -5.63 -2.53 5.42
CA ASP A 58 -6.55 -3.66 5.34
C ASP A 58 -7.47 -3.53 4.13
N VAL A 59 -7.82 -4.65 3.48
CA VAL A 59 -8.76 -4.67 2.33
C VAL A 59 -10.15 -4.15 2.70
N GLU A 60 -10.53 -4.21 3.97
CA GLU A 60 -11.85 -3.77 4.43
C GLU A 60 -12.04 -2.25 4.36
N ASP A 61 -10.96 -1.47 4.25
CA ASP A 61 -10.95 -0.01 4.16
C ASP A 61 -11.15 0.52 2.70
N ASP A 62 -11.05 -0.35 1.68
CA ASP A 62 -11.34 -0.03 0.27
C ASP A 62 -12.81 -0.30 -0.09
N LYS A 63 -13.71 -0.29 0.90
CA LYS A 63 -15.15 -0.21 0.59
C LYS A 63 -15.50 1.25 0.31
N PRO A 64 -16.07 1.60 -0.86
CA PRO A 64 -16.79 2.86 -0.96
C PRO A 64 -17.82 2.84 0.16
N GLY A 65 -17.66 3.75 1.13
CA GLY A 65 -18.54 3.82 2.29
C GLY A 65 -20.00 3.86 1.83
N PRO A 66 -20.94 3.36 2.65
CA PRO A 66 -22.35 3.44 2.29
C PRO A 66 -22.67 4.90 1.95
N LEU A 67 -23.17 5.12 0.73
CA LEU A 67 -23.81 6.37 0.38
C LEU A 67 -24.82 6.64 1.50
N CYS A 68 -24.59 7.72 2.25
CA CYS A 68 -25.54 8.20 3.24
C CYS A 68 -26.89 8.34 2.54
N ALA A 69 -27.82 7.44 2.85
CA ALA A 69 -29.24 7.66 2.64
C ALA A 69 -29.82 7.97 4.02
N GLU A 70 -30.32 9.20 4.10
CA GLU A 70 -30.88 9.88 5.27
C GLU A 70 -32.03 9.12 5.96
#